data_AF-A0A7K7LIE0-F1
#
_entry.id   AF-A0A7K7LIE0-F1
#
_cell.length_a   1.000
_cell.length_b   1.000
_cell.length_c   1.000
_cell.angle_alpha   90.00
_cell.angle_beta   90.00
_cell.angle_gamma   90.00
#
_symmetry.space_group_name_H-M   'P 1'
#
loop_
_entity.id
_entity.type
_entity.pdbx_description
1 polymer ?
#
loop_
_entity_poly.entity_id
_entity_poly.type
_entity_poly.pdbx_seq_one_letter_code
_entity_poly.pdbx_strand_id
1 'polypeptide(L)'
;SPVPENAAPGTVVALLKVRDRDSGENGQVLCELSGEAPLSIVASSGGSYKVVTAGALDREQAAEYRVTVVARDRGSPALSSRAALVLEVSDVNDN
;
A
#
# COMPACT_ATOMS: atom_id res chain seq x y z
N SER A 1 -10.26 -1.84 7.68
CA SER A 1 -11.37 -2.73 7.30
C SER A 1 -10.79 -3.86 6.49
N PRO A 2 -11.21 -5.10 6.74
CA PRO A 2 -10.72 -6.25 5.99
C PRO A 2 -11.25 -6.16 4.54
N VAL A 3 -10.48 -6.72 3.60
CA VAL A 3 -10.79 -6.68 2.17
C VAL A 3 -11.36 -8.03 1.75
N PRO A 4 -12.48 -8.08 1.03
CA PRO A 4 -13.07 -9.36 0.64
C PRO A 4 -12.14 -10.13 -0.30
N GLU A 5 -12.05 -11.45 -0.13
CA GLU A 5 -11.23 -12.33 -0.98
C GLU A 5 -11.58 -12.26 -2.46
N ASN A 6 -12.87 -12.02 -2.77
CA ASN A 6 -13.35 -11.88 -4.14
C ASN A 6 -13.08 -10.49 -4.75
N ALA A 7 -12.30 -9.63 -4.08
CA ALA A 7 -11.95 -8.33 -4.60
C ALA A 7 -11.25 -8.45 -5.97
N ALA A 8 -11.83 -7.82 -6.98
CA ALA A 8 -11.25 -7.80 -8.31
C ALA A 8 -9.85 -7.13 -8.29
N PRO A 9 -8.91 -7.54 -9.14
CA PRO A 9 -7.64 -6.84 -9.33
C PRO A 9 -7.89 -5.35 -9.64
N GLY A 10 -7.12 -4.47 -8.99
CA GLY A 10 -7.28 -3.02 -9.04
C GLY A 10 -8.14 -2.45 -7.91
N THR A 11 -8.70 -3.29 -7.04
CA THR A 11 -9.45 -2.84 -5.87
C THR A 11 -8.53 -2.13 -4.89
N VAL A 12 -8.90 -0.91 -4.51
CA VAL A 12 -8.10 -0.11 -3.55
C VAL A 12 -8.29 -0.68 -2.15
N VAL A 13 -7.20 -1.18 -1.56
CA VAL A 13 -7.18 -1.77 -0.21
C VAL A 13 -6.71 -0.78 0.85
N ALA A 14 -5.83 0.15 0.48
CA ALA A 14 -5.33 1.18 1.36
C ALA A 14 -4.98 2.45 0.59
N LEU A 15 -5.17 3.61 1.23
CA LEU A 15 -4.66 4.88 0.73
C LEU A 15 -3.55 5.36 1.67
N LEU A 16 -2.41 5.67 1.09
CA LEU A 16 -1.30 6.29 1.77
C LEU A 16 -1.21 7.73 1.33
N LYS A 17 -0.97 8.61 2.30
CA LYS A 17 -0.70 10.02 2.03
C LYS A 17 0.64 10.36 2.62
N VAL A 18 1.60 10.63 1.74
CA VAL A 18 2.89 11.14 2.18
C VAL A 18 2.78 12.65 2.25
N ARG A 19 3.08 13.18 3.43
CA ARG A 19 3.16 14.62 3.67
C ARG A 19 4.61 14.96 3.91
N ASP A 20 5.23 15.56 2.92
CA ASP A 20 6.51 16.22 3.11
C ASP A 20 6.27 17.59 3.75
N ARG A 21 7.05 17.94 4.78
CA ARG A 21 6.90 19.22 5.51
C ARG A 21 7.58 20.37 4.77
N ASP A 22 8.44 20.06 3.81
CA ASP A 22 9.09 21.04 2.96
C ASP A 22 8.16 21.29 1.76
N SER A 23 7.61 22.50 1.67
CA SER A 23 6.67 22.91 0.60
C SER A 23 7.33 23.05 -0.79
N GLY A 24 8.47 22.42 -1.03
CA GLY A 24 9.23 22.51 -2.27
C GLY A 24 8.86 21.45 -3.30
N GLU A 25 9.19 21.72 -4.57
CA GLU A 25 9.02 20.87 -5.76
C GLU A 25 9.59 19.44 -5.66
N ASN A 26 10.24 19.09 -4.54
CA ASN A 26 10.81 17.78 -4.23
C ASN A 26 9.82 16.80 -3.57
N GLY A 27 8.52 17.08 -3.57
CA GLY A 27 7.45 16.18 -3.07
C GLY A 27 7.31 14.83 -3.81
N GLN A 28 8.30 14.46 -4.62
CA GLN A 28 8.41 13.14 -5.24
C GLN A 28 9.04 12.16 -4.24
N VAL A 29 8.19 11.60 -3.39
CA VAL A 29 8.56 10.45 -2.55
C VAL A 29 8.44 9.18 -3.39
N LEU A 30 9.39 8.28 -3.30
CA LEU A 30 9.26 6.95 -3.89
C LEU A 30 8.67 6.01 -2.85
N CYS A 31 7.46 5.51 -3.10
CA CYS A 31 6.84 4.50 -2.25
C CYS A 31 6.87 3.15 -2.97
N GLU A 32 7.42 2.15 -2.29
CA GLU A 32 7.57 0.79 -2.81
C GLU A 32 6.98 -0.19 -1.80
N LEU A 33 6.39 -1.28 -2.31
CA LEU A 33 5.96 -2.40 -1.49
C LEU A 33 7.07 -3.44 -1.41
N SER A 34 7.41 -3.85 -0.20
CA SER A 34 8.36 -4.91 0.09
C SER A 34 7.64 -6.04 0.81
N GLY A 35 7.54 -7.19 0.16
CA GLY A 35 6.85 -8.37 0.68
C GLY A 35 6.26 -9.22 -0.44
N GLU A 36 5.96 -10.48 -0.12
CA GLU A 36 5.31 -11.42 -1.04
C GLU A 36 3.79 -11.35 -0.82
N ALA A 37 3.13 -10.45 -1.54
CA ALA A 37 1.68 -10.36 -1.57
C ALA A 37 1.20 -9.98 -2.97
N PRO A 38 -0.03 -10.39 -3.36
CA PRO A 38 -0.63 -10.01 -4.63
C PRO A 38 -1.16 -8.56 -4.56
N LEU A 39 -0.29 -7.63 -4.18
CA LEU A 39 -0.58 -6.21 -3.97
C LEU A 39 0.35 -5.36 -4.83
N SER A 40 -0.13 -4.21 -5.24
CA SER A 40 0.65 -3.21 -5.98
C SER A 40 0.38 -1.83 -5.42
N ILE A 41 1.39 -0.97 -5.48
CA ILE A 41 1.28 0.42 -5.06
C ILE A 41 1.29 1.31 -6.31
N VAL A 42 0.28 2.18 -6.39
CA VAL A 42 0.08 3.10 -7.51
C VAL A 42 0.20 4.52 -6.98
N ALA A 43 1.14 5.27 -7.53
CA ALA A 43 1.27 6.69 -7.24
C ALA A 43 0.04 7.46 -7.79
N SER A 44 -0.46 8.37 -6.99
CA SER A 44 -1.55 9.28 -7.32
C SER A 44 -1.07 10.72 -7.18
N SER A 45 -1.94 11.68 -7.49
CA SER A 45 -1.56 13.10 -7.53
C SER A 45 -1.31 13.64 -6.12
N GLY A 46 -0.31 14.52 -5.98
CA GLY A 46 -0.02 15.26 -4.75
C GLY A 46 0.49 14.40 -3.59
N GLY A 47 1.41 13.46 -3.84
CA GLY A 47 2.03 12.64 -2.78
C GLY A 47 1.09 11.59 -2.17
N SER A 48 -0.02 11.29 -2.85
CA SER A 48 -0.95 10.24 -2.44
C SER A 48 -0.61 8.95 -3.18
N TYR A 49 -0.68 7.81 -2.51
CA TYR A 49 -0.46 6.49 -3.09
C TYR A 49 -1.64 5.61 -2.76
N LYS A 50 -1.97 4.69 -3.66
CA LYS A 50 -3.05 3.73 -3.48
C LYS A 50 -2.44 2.35 -3.52
N VAL A 51 -2.69 1.55 -2.50
CA VAL A 51 -2.40 0.11 -2.56
C VAL A 51 -3.63 -0.54 -3.17
N VAL A 52 -3.40 -1.29 -4.23
CA VAL A 52 -4.42 -2.02 -4.97
C VAL A 52 -4.10 -3.50 -4.98
N THR A 53 -5.13 -4.33 -5.09
CA THR A 53 -4.96 -5.75 -5.39
C THR A 53 -4.36 -5.92 -6.78
N ALA A 54 -3.28 -6.69 -6.90
CA ALA A 54 -2.64 -7.04 -8.17
C ALA A 54 -3.06 -8.44 -8.63
N GLY A 55 -3.52 -9.29 -7.72
CA GLY A 55 -4.01 -10.64 -7.99
C GLY A 55 -5.14 -11.02 -7.04
N ALA A 56 -5.50 -12.31 -7.06
CA ALA A 56 -6.51 -12.87 -6.17
C ALA A 56 -6.02 -12.86 -4.72
N LEU A 57 -6.88 -12.38 -3.81
CA LEU A 57 -6.66 -12.45 -2.37
C LEU A 57 -7.34 -13.71 -1.86
N ASP A 58 -6.67 -14.85 -1.95
CA ASP A 58 -7.26 -16.13 -1.58
C ASP A 58 -7.12 -16.34 -0.06
N ARG A 59 -8.24 -16.31 0.67
CA ARG A 59 -8.22 -16.44 2.14
C ARG A 59 -7.75 -17.83 2.58
N GLU A 60 -8.05 -18.88 1.81
CA GLU A 60 -7.60 -20.25 2.08
C GLU A 60 -6.06 -20.36 1.98
N GLN A 61 -5.46 -19.62 1.06
CA GLN A 61 -4.01 -19.54 0.91
C GLN A 61 -3.37 -18.64 1.98
N ALA A 62 -3.94 -17.46 2.23
CA ALA A 62 -3.47 -16.55 3.27
C ALA A 62 -4.62 -15.65 3.77
N ALA A 63 -4.99 -15.82 5.05
CA ALA A 63 -5.98 -14.97 5.70
C ALA A 63 -5.47 -13.54 5.96
N GLU A 64 -4.14 -13.35 5.98
CA GLU A 64 -3.51 -12.06 6.24
C GLU A 64 -2.25 -11.91 5.38
N TYR A 65 -2.12 -10.77 4.69
CA TYR A 65 -0.91 -10.39 3.96
C TYR A 65 -0.17 -9.28 4.70
N ARG A 66 1.09 -9.55 5.05
CA ARG A 66 1.97 -8.55 5.66
C ARG A 66 2.94 -8.01 4.63
N VAL A 67 2.78 -6.74 4.27
CA VAL A 67 3.69 -6.03 3.37
C VAL A 67 4.28 -4.82 4.07
N THR A 68 5.53 -4.51 3.77
CA THR A 68 6.19 -3.30 4.27
C THR A 68 6.20 -2.25 3.18
N VAL A 69 5.57 -1.12 3.43
CA VAL A 69 5.70 0.04 2.57
C VAL A 69 6.98 0.78 2.93
N VAL A 70 7.83 1.03 1.94
CA VAL A 70 9.04 1.83 2.09
C VAL A 70 8.86 3.12 1.30
N ALA A 71 8.87 4.24 2.00
CA ALA A 71 8.78 5.59 1.44
C ALA A 71 10.16 6.25 1.54
N ARG A 72 10.74 6.68 0.41
CA ARG A 72 12.03 7.39 0.34
C ARG A 72 11.82 8.79 -0.21
N ASP A 73 12.24 9.79 0.54
CA ASP A 73 12.28 11.15 0.02
C ASP A 73 13.50 11.36 -0.90
N ARG A 74 13.48 12.48 -1.62
CA ARG A 74 14.62 12.96 -2.43
C ARG A 74 15.37 14.10 -1.74
N GLY A 75 15.26 14.21 -0.43
CA GLY A 75 15.97 15.20 0.38
C GLY A 75 17.48 14.98 0.41
N SER A 76 18.21 15.94 0.96
CA SER A 76 19.64 15.83 1.24
C SER A 76 19.91 16.37 2.65
N PRO A 77 20.11 15.51 3.66
CA PRO A 77 20.16 14.05 3.59
C PRO A 77 18.81 13.41 3.25
N ALA A 78 18.83 12.28 2.52
CA ALA A 78 17.60 11.57 2.16
C ALA A 78 17.06 10.80 3.38
N LEU A 79 15.79 11.00 3.73
CA LEU A 79 15.12 10.21 4.76
C LEU A 79 14.31 9.09 4.12
N SER A 80 14.24 7.98 4.85
CA SER A 80 13.40 6.85 4.48
C SER A 80 12.51 6.49 5.66
N SER A 81 11.23 6.30 5.37
CA SER A 81 10.23 5.82 6.31
C SER A 81 9.76 4.45 5.88
N ARG A 82 9.53 3.57 6.84
CA ARG A 82 8.99 2.24 6.61
C ARG A 82 7.74 2.05 7.45
N ALA A 83 6.70 1.49 6.86
CA ALA A 83 5.44 1.21 7.53
C ALA A 83 5.00 -0.22 7.22
N ALA A 84 4.74 -1.00 8.27
CA ALA A 84 4.14 -2.31 8.09
C ALA A 84 2.64 -2.13 7.80
N LEU A 85 2.19 -2.68 6.67
CA LEU A 85 0.80 -2.75 6.28
C LEU A 85 0.36 -4.21 6.41
N VAL A 86 -0.65 -4.42 7.24
CA VAL A 86 -1.27 -5.71 7.46
C VAL A 86 -2.64 -5.67 6.79
N LEU A 87 -2.82 -6.52 5.79
CA LEU A 87 -4.06 -6.65 5.06
C LEU A 87 -4.76 -7.93 5.51
N GLU A 88 -5.84 -7.79 6.26
CA GLU A 88 -6.75 -8.90 6.55
C GLU A 88 -7.70 -9.14 5.39
N VAL A 89 -7.80 -10.40 4.98
CA VAL A 89 -8.76 -10.85 3.99
C VAL A 89 -10.04 -11.25 4.70
N SER A 90 -11.12 -10.52 4.47
CA SER A 90 -12.44 -10.93 4.92
C SER A 90 -12.91 -12.05 4.02
N ASP A 91 -13.51 -13.08 4.62
CA ASP A 91 -14.39 -13.93 3.83
C ASP A 91 -15.57 -13.06 3.42
N VAL A 92 -16.02 -13.21 2.18
CA VAL A 92 -17.15 -12.46 1.62
C VAL A 92 -18.44 -12.75 2.41
N ASN A 93 -18.42 -13.77 3.28
CA ASN A 93 -19.58 -14.33 3.94
C ASN A 93 -19.71 -14.03 5.45
N ASP A 94 -18.83 -13.21 6.06
CA ASP A 94 -18.94 -12.85 7.49
C ASP A 94 -19.55 -11.44 7.65
N ASN A 95 -20.84 -11.39 8.02
CA ASN A 95 -21.57 -10.20 8.46
C ASN A 95 -21.55 -10.08 9.99
#